data_AF-A0A6L7ML82-F1
#
_entry.id   AF-A0A6L7ML82-F1
#
_cell.length_a   1.000
_cell.length_b   1.000
_cell.length_c   1.000
_cell.angle_alpha   90.00
_cell.angle_beta   90.00
_cell.angle_gamma   90.00
#
_symmetry.space_group_name_H-M   'P 1'
#
loop_
_entity.id
_entity.type
_entity.pdbx_description
1 polymer ?
#
loop_
_entity_poly.entity_id
_entity_poly.type
_entity_poly.pdbx_seq_one_letter_code
_entity_poly.pdbx_strand_id
1 'polypeptide(L)'
;MRVTLVALTIGTLLAMACGSPSESQPVPQGLTAQSEPSQETSAEVKIGNEIGNRLPDFELTLTSNGERLTSTSLVESGRPAFLFFFATT
;
A
#
# COMPACT_ATOMS: atom_id res chain seq x y z
N MET A 1 47.60 -19.52 -7.67
CA MET A 1 47.53 -18.11 -8.08
C MET A 1 47.95 -18.04 -9.55
N ARG A 2 46.99 -17.91 -10.45
CA ARG A 2 47.20 -17.72 -11.89
C ARG A 2 46.22 -16.65 -12.34
N VAL A 3 46.73 -15.44 -12.53
CA VAL A 3 45.99 -14.33 -13.13
C VAL A 3 46.18 -14.46 -14.63
N THR A 4 45.08 -14.52 -15.37
CA THR A 4 45.11 -14.33 -16.83
C THR A 4 43.93 -13.46 -17.19
N LEU A 5 44.26 -12.20 -17.44
CA LEU A 5 43.41 -11.16 -18.00
C LEU A 5 43.40 -11.35 -19.53
N VAL A 6 42.29 -11.04 -20.21
CA VAL A 6 42.20 -10.16 -21.41
C VAL A 6 40.99 -10.48 -22.30
N ALA A 7 40.28 -9.39 -22.63
CA ALA A 7 39.47 -9.05 -23.82
C ALA A 7 38.06 -9.66 -24.04
N LEU A 8 37.06 -8.89 -23.60
CA LEU A 8 36.16 -8.09 -24.46
C LEU A 8 35.89 -8.61 -25.88
N THR A 9 34.71 -9.22 -26.10
CA THR A 9 34.05 -9.24 -27.41
C THR A 9 32.60 -8.80 -27.28
N ILE A 10 32.27 -7.80 -28.08
CA ILE A 10 31.01 -7.07 -28.17
C ILE A 10 30.01 -7.97 -28.90
N GLY A 11 28.96 -8.38 -28.20
CA GLY A 11 27.84 -9.15 -28.73
C GLY A 11 26.62 -8.26 -28.94
N THR A 12 26.57 -7.63 -30.10
CA THR A 12 25.49 -6.80 -30.65
C THR A 12 24.18 -7.60 -30.71
N LEU A 13 23.18 -7.26 -29.89
CA LEU A 13 21.81 -7.79 -30.05
C LEU A 13 20.88 -6.71 -30.59
N LEU A 14 20.61 -6.88 -31.90
CA LEU A 14 19.42 -6.52 -32.68
C LEU A 14 18.64 -5.24 -32.32
N ALA A 15 18.72 -4.31 -33.27
CA ALA A 15 17.78 -3.22 -33.50
C ALA A 15 16.32 -3.71 -33.54
N MET A 16 15.50 -3.25 -32.61
CA MET A 16 14.06 -3.10 -32.88
C MET A 16 13.87 -1.76 -33.56
N ALA A 17 13.59 -1.83 -34.86
CA ALA A 17 13.17 -0.69 -35.66
C ALA A 17 11.84 -0.15 -35.12
N CYS A 18 11.87 1.03 -34.50
CA CYS A 18 10.69 1.88 -34.32
C CYS A 18 10.27 2.41 -35.69
N GLY A 19 9.28 1.76 -36.30
CA GLY A 19 8.48 2.33 -37.39
C GLY A 19 7.13 2.79 -36.84
N SER A 20 6.91 4.10 -36.78
CA SER A 20 5.67 4.75 -36.34
C SER A 20 4.52 4.52 -37.34
N PRO A 21 3.25 4.70 -36.93
CA PRO A 21 2.68 6.05 -37.03
C PRO A 21 1.83 6.49 -35.83
N SER A 22 1.91 7.78 -35.54
CA SER A 22 0.99 8.51 -34.67
C SER A 22 -0.46 8.33 -35.14
N GLU A 23 -1.28 7.70 -34.31
CA GLU A 23 -2.73 7.79 -34.43
C GLU A 23 -3.21 8.82 -33.39
N SER A 24 -3.45 10.05 -33.87
CA SER A 24 -4.01 11.14 -33.08
C SER A 24 -5.47 10.81 -32.75
N GLN A 25 -5.68 10.17 -31.59
CA GLN A 25 -7.02 10.01 -31.04
C GLN A 25 -7.55 11.37 -30.55
N PRO A 26 -8.74 11.82 -30.97
CA PRO A 26 -9.30 13.07 -30.49
C PRO A 26 -9.76 12.86 -29.04
N VAL A 27 -9.01 13.45 -28.10
CA VAL A 27 -9.41 13.54 -26.69
C VAL A 27 -10.59 14.52 -26.62
N PRO A 28 -11.76 14.15 -26.07
CA PRO A 28 -12.82 15.11 -25.81
C PRO A 28 -12.28 16.19 -24.87
N GLN A 29 -12.19 17.42 -25.37
CA GLN A 29 -11.94 18.61 -24.56
C GLN A 29 -13.16 18.85 -23.69
N GLY A 30 -13.11 18.43 -22.43
CA GLY A 30 -14.24 18.64 -21.53
C GLY A 30 -14.12 17.88 -20.22
N LEU A 31 -13.09 18.18 -19.43
CA LEU A 31 -13.21 18.29 -17.98
C LEU A 31 -11.90 18.92 -17.49
N THR A 32 -11.92 20.22 -17.22
CA THR A 32 -10.93 20.80 -16.33
C THR A 32 -11.09 20.10 -14.99
N ALA A 33 -10.11 19.28 -14.61
CA ALA A 33 -9.97 18.80 -13.24
C ALA A 33 -9.70 20.03 -12.38
N GLN A 34 -10.78 20.69 -11.98
CA GLN A 34 -10.75 21.74 -10.98
C GLN A 34 -10.38 21.05 -9.69
N SER A 35 -9.12 21.22 -9.26
CA SER A 35 -8.67 20.81 -7.95
C SER A 35 -9.51 21.55 -6.91
N GLU A 36 -10.55 20.88 -6.43
CA GLU A 36 -11.32 21.34 -5.29
C GLU A 36 -10.37 21.43 -4.09
N PRO A 37 -10.41 22.50 -3.28
CA PRO A 37 -9.60 22.54 -2.07
C PRO A 37 -10.06 21.36 -1.22
N SER A 38 -9.15 20.43 -0.91
CA SER A 38 -9.39 19.40 0.09
C SER A 38 -9.64 20.10 1.42
N GLN A 39 -10.91 20.38 1.69
CA GLN A 39 -11.34 20.90 2.97
C GLN A 39 -11.18 19.75 3.95
N GLU A 40 -10.08 19.76 4.70
CA GLU A 40 -9.89 18.89 5.86
C GLU A 40 -10.99 19.20 6.86
N THR A 41 -12.14 18.56 6.66
CA THR A 41 -13.15 18.45 7.68
C THR A 41 -12.52 17.51 8.71
N SER A 42 -12.09 18.09 9.83
CA SER A 42 -11.71 17.32 11.01
C SER A 42 -12.96 16.57 11.46
N ALA A 43 -13.15 15.37 10.90
CA ALA A 43 -14.26 14.52 11.22
C ALA A 43 -14.09 14.08 12.67
N GLU A 44 -15.13 14.30 13.48
CA GLU A 44 -15.16 13.80 14.84
C GLU A 44 -14.96 12.27 14.84
N VAL A 45 -13.92 11.81 15.54
CA VAL A 45 -13.61 10.38 15.63
C VAL A 45 -14.56 9.72 16.62
N LYS A 46 -15.56 9.02 16.10
CA LYS A 46 -16.48 8.22 16.92
C LYS A 46 -15.80 6.94 17.37
N ILE A 47 -15.88 6.64 18.67
CA ILE A 47 -15.37 5.39 19.26
C ILE A 47 -16.52 4.40 19.43
N GLY A 48 -16.36 3.16 18.97
CA GLY A 48 -17.37 2.13 19.13
C GLY A 48 -17.15 0.91 18.24
N ASN A 49 -18.17 0.06 18.13
CA ASN A 49 -18.15 -1.19 17.37
C ASN A 49 -18.94 -1.13 16.04
N GLU A 50 -19.42 0.06 15.66
CA GLU A 50 -20.10 0.28 14.38
C GLU A 50 -19.09 0.48 13.24
N ILE A 51 -19.52 0.23 12.00
CA ILE A 51 -18.68 0.43 10.81
C ILE A 51 -18.34 1.92 10.65
N GLY A 52 -17.06 2.21 10.42
CA GLY A 52 -16.54 3.58 10.27
C GLY A 52 -16.12 4.23 11.59
N ASN A 53 -16.48 3.66 12.75
CA ASN A 53 -16.00 4.12 14.03
C ASN A 53 -14.58 3.59 14.31
N ARG A 54 -13.80 4.34 15.07
CA ARG A 54 -12.52 3.86 15.63
C ARG A 54 -12.82 2.84 16.72
N LEU A 55 -12.11 1.72 16.67
CA LEU A 55 -12.22 0.67 17.67
C LEU A 55 -11.84 1.21 19.06
N PRO A 56 -12.51 0.77 20.15
CA PRO A 56 -12.11 1.13 21.51
C PRO A 56 -10.68 0.67 21.82
N ASP A 57 -10.02 1.38 22.74
CA ASP A 57 -8.69 0.98 23.17
C ASP A 57 -8.74 -0.31 23.99
N PHE A 58 -7.83 -1.23 23.71
CA PHE A 58 -7.77 -2.53 24.36
C PHE A 58 -6.33 -3.03 24.50
N GLU A 59 -6.17 -4.00 25.37
CA GLU A 59 -4.94 -4.75 25.57
C GLU A 59 -5.26 -6.23 25.74
N LEU A 60 -4.52 -7.08 25.02
CA LEU A 60 -4.63 -8.53 25.07
C LEU A 60 -3.24 -9.12 25.35
N THR A 61 -3.22 -10.21 26.11
CA THR A 61 -2.03 -11.08 26.21
C THR A 61 -2.32 -12.38 25.49
N LEU A 62 -1.52 -12.69 24.46
CA LEU A 62 -1.66 -13.92 23.69
C LEU A 62 -1.19 -15.10 24.54
N THR A 63 -2.07 -16.07 24.77
CA THR A 63 -1.76 -17.23 25.63
C THR A 63 -0.72 -18.17 25.02
N SER A 64 -0.52 -18.13 23.69
CA SER A 64 0.42 -19.00 22.97
C SER A 64 1.88 -18.63 23.17
N ASN A 65 2.21 -17.33 23.28
CA ASN A 65 3.57 -16.82 23.36
C ASN A 65 3.79 -15.76 24.45
N GLY A 66 2.75 -15.38 25.20
CA GLY A 66 2.80 -14.34 26.23
C GLY A 66 2.92 -12.92 25.68
N GLU A 67 2.82 -12.73 24.37
CA GLU A 67 2.97 -11.42 23.74
C GLU A 67 1.81 -10.49 24.11
N ARG A 68 2.15 -9.24 24.41
CA ARG A 68 1.19 -8.18 24.69
C ARG A 68 0.86 -7.43 23.40
N LEU A 69 -0.42 -7.35 23.09
CA LEU A 69 -0.94 -6.74 21.88
C LEU A 69 -1.95 -5.65 22.25
N THR A 70 -1.82 -4.45 21.68
CA THR A 70 -2.67 -3.30 21.99
C THR A 70 -3.39 -2.79 20.74
N SER A 71 -4.48 -2.03 20.93
CA SER A 71 -5.15 -1.33 19.83
C SER A 71 -4.16 -0.43 19.06
N THR A 72 -3.29 0.28 19.77
CA THR A 72 -2.26 1.15 19.18
C THR A 72 -1.27 0.37 18.32
N SER A 73 -0.74 -0.77 18.80
CA SER A 73 0.24 -1.54 18.04
C SER A 73 -0.34 -2.11 16.74
N LEU A 74 -1.65 -2.43 16.72
CA LEU A 74 -2.33 -2.84 15.50
C LEU A 74 -2.48 -1.68 14.50
N VAL A 75 -2.81 -0.48 14.97
CA VAL A 75 -2.90 0.71 14.10
C VAL A 75 -1.54 1.05 13.52
N GLU A 76 -0.48 1.05 14.35
CA GLU A 76 0.89 1.33 13.94
C GLU A 76 1.43 0.31 12.92
N SER A 77 0.94 -0.94 12.96
CA SER A 77 1.31 -1.95 11.97
C SER A 77 0.88 -1.59 10.54
N GLY A 78 -0.10 -0.70 10.38
CA GLY A 78 -0.63 -0.25 9.09
C GLY A 78 -1.31 -1.34 8.26
N ARG A 79 -1.62 -2.49 8.87
CA ARG A 79 -2.24 -3.65 8.19
C ARG A 79 -3.67 -3.85 8.67
N PRO A 80 -4.58 -4.29 7.79
CA PRO A 80 -5.89 -4.75 8.23
C PRO A 80 -5.75 -5.87 9.25
N ALA A 81 -6.47 -5.75 10.38
CA ALA A 81 -6.52 -6.75 11.43
C ALA A 81 -7.97 -7.21 11.63
N PHE A 82 -8.14 -8.51 11.91
CA PHE A 82 -9.45 -9.11 12.17
C PHE A 82 -9.43 -9.70 13.58
N LEU A 83 -10.37 -9.26 14.41
CA LEU A 83 -10.50 -9.72 15.80
C LEU A 83 -11.69 -10.67 15.90
N PHE A 84 -11.45 -11.87 16.41
CA PHE A 84 -12.47 -12.88 16.65
C PHE A 84 -12.54 -13.17 18.15
N PHE A 85 -13.73 -13.03 18.73
CA PHE A 85 -13.99 -13.32 20.13
C PHE A 85 -14.95 -14.50 20.22
N PHE A 86 -14.57 -15.52 20.97
CA PHE A 86 -15.40 -16.69 21.24
C PHE A 86 -15.27 -17.07 22.71
N ALA A 87 -16.37 -17.49 23.31
CA ALA A 87 -16.38 -18.03 24.66
C ALA A 87 -16.29 -19.56 24.55
N THR A 88 -15.31 -20.15 25.21
CA THR A 88 -15.24 -21.61 25.41
C THR A 88 -15.77 -21.92 26.81
N THR A 89 -16.68 -22.89 26.90
CA THR A 89 -17.20 -23.42 28.17
C THR A 89 -16.25 -24.41 28.80
#